data_AF-A0A0S8CXZ1-F1
#
_entry.id   AF-A0A0S8CXZ1-F1
#
_cell.length_a   1.000
_cell.length_b   1.000
_cell.length_c   1.000
_cell.angle_alpha   90.00
_cell.angle_beta   90.00
_cell.angle_gamma   90.00
#
_symmetry.space_group_name_H-M   'P 1'
#
loop_
_entity.id
_entity.type
_entity.pdbx_description
1 polymer ?
#
loop_
_entity_poly.entity_id
_entity_poly.type
_entity_poly.pdbx_seq_one_letter_code
_entity_poly.pdbx_strand_id
1 'polypeptide(L)' 'MNKTSALRIRIDPNLHHQFLKICKNQDRPASQVIRDFMKQYVQMHGGGLQLELFHGNERFKIVANGARKITY' A
#
# COMPACT_ATOMS: atom_id res chain seq x y z
N MET A 1 12.55 8.66 -14.09
CA MET A 1 13.72 8.15 -13.36
C MET A 1 13.22 7.20 -12.28
N ASN A 2 13.14 5.92 -12.61
CA ASN A 2 12.31 4.96 -11.88
C ASN A 2 13.17 4.36 -10.76
N LYS A 3 13.19 5.02 -9.60
CA LYS A 3 13.95 4.54 -8.44
C LYS A 3 13.19 3.38 -7.80
N THR A 4 13.51 2.15 -8.20
CA THR A 4 13.14 0.94 -7.46
C THR A 4 14.19 0.70 -6.37
N SER A 5 13.77 0.70 -5.11
CA SER A 5 14.64 0.35 -3.97
C SER A 5 14.36 -1.08 -3.52
N ALA A 6 15.42 -1.82 -3.17
CA ALA A 6 15.30 -3.18 -2.62
C ALA A 6 15.22 -3.13 -1.09
N LEU A 7 14.34 -3.95 -0.51
CA LEU A 7 14.19 -4.11 0.93
C LEU A 7 14.54 -5.55 1.33
N ARG A 8 15.57 -5.73 2.15
CA ARG A 8 15.98 -7.05 2.67
C ARG A 8 15.47 -7.22 4.10
N ILE A 9 14.60 -8.19 4.31
CA ILE A 9 14.01 -8.50 5.62
C ILE A 9 14.35 -9.96 5.96
N ARG A 10 14.76 -10.21 7.21
CA ARG A 10 14.79 -11.57 7.76
C ARG A 10 13.46 -11.82 8.45
N ILE A 11 12.81 -12.91 8.09
CA ILE A 11 11.56 -13.35 8.70
C ILE A 11 11.69 -14.80 9.13
N ASP A 12 10.78 -15.23 10.00
CA ASP A 12 10.67 -16.63 10.39
C ASP A 12 10.48 -17.53 9.15
N PRO A 13 11.23 -18.64 9.03
CA PRO A 13 11.19 -19.51 7.85
C PRO A 13 9.84 -20.21 7.68
N ASN A 14 9.12 -20.52 8.76
CA ASN A 14 7.79 -21.12 8.69
C ASN A 14 6.77 -20.10 8.17
N LEU A 15 6.82 -18.86 8.67
CA LEU A 15 5.99 -17.76 8.16
C LEU A 15 6.24 -17.50 6.67
N HIS A 16 7.51 -17.47 6.25
CA HIS A 16 7.87 -17.33 4.84
C HIS A 16 7.25 -18.43 3.98
N HIS A 17 7.33 -19.69 4.43
CA HIS A 17 6.85 -20.83 3.67
C HIS A 17 5.31 -20.81 3.54
N GLN A 18 4.60 -20.49 4.63
CA GLN A 18 3.15 -20.34 4.62
C GLN A 18 2.70 -19.20 3.71
N PHE A 19 3.38 -18.05 3.78
CA PHE A 19 3.09 -16.91 2.92
C PHE A 19 3.25 -17.25 1.44
N LEU A 20 4.34 -17.93 1.06
CA LEU A 20 4.56 -18.36 -0.32
C LEU A 20 3.51 -19.38 -0.79
N LYS A 21 3.11 -20.32 0.06
CA LYS A 21 2.07 -21.30 -0.26
C LYS A 21 0.73 -20.60 -0.55
N ILE A 22 0.36 -19.60 0.26
CA ILE A 22 -0.85 -18.80 0.05
C ILE A 22 -0.76 -18.01 -1.26
N CYS A 23 0.36 -17.33 -1.51
CA CYS A 23 0.59 -16.57 -2.75
C CYS A 23 0.45 -17.46 -3.99
N LYS A 24 1.04 -18.66 -3.95
CA LYS A 24 0.96 -19.64 -5.04
C LYS A 24 -0.48 -20.11 -5.27
N ASN A 25 -1.24 -20.40 -4.21
CA ASN A 25 -2.64 -20.82 -4.31
C ASN A 25 -3.54 -19.71 -4.90
N GLN A 26 -3.17 -18.44 -4.71
CA GLN A 26 -3.89 -17.29 -5.26
C GLN A 26 -3.39 -16.88 -6.65
N ASP A 27 -2.42 -17.59 -7.23
CA ASP A 27 -1.74 -17.23 -8.47
C ASP A 27 -1.18 -15.79 -8.47
N ARG A 28 -0.70 -15.32 -7.31
CA ARG A 28 -0.18 -13.96 -7.14
C ARG A 28 1.29 -13.96 -6.74
N PRO A 29 2.16 -13.18 -7.40
CA PRO A 29 3.54 -13.02 -6.97
C PRO A 29 3.63 -12.42 -5.56
N ALA A 30 4.44 -13.03 -4.69
CA ALA A 30 4.68 -12.56 -3.32
C ALA A 30 5.07 -11.08 -3.26
N SER A 31 5.90 -10.62 -4.20
CA SER A 31 6.32 -9.22 -4.28
C SER A 31 5.17 -8.25 -4.57
N GLN A 32 4.13 -8.69 -5.29
CA GLN A 32 2.94 -7.89 -5.56
C GLN A 32 2.08 -7.80 -4.31
N VAL A 33 1.84 -8.93 -3.64
CA VAL A 33 1.08 -8.99 -2.38
C VAL A 33 1.71 -8.09 -1.31
N ILE A 34 3.03 -8.14 -1.14
CA ILE A 34 3.75 -7.29 -0.17
C ILE A 34 3.63 -5.80 -0.53
N ARG A 35 3.73 -5.45 -1.82
CA ARG A 35 3.55 -4.06 -2.27
C ARG A 35 2.14 -3.56 -2.00
N ASP A 36 1.12 -4.35 -2.27
CA ASP A 36 -0.27 -3.99 -2.03
C ASP A 36 -0.54 -3.84 -0.52
N PHE A 37 -0.01 -4.75 0.29
CA PHE A 37 -0.08 -4.67 1.75
C PHE A 37 0.58 -3.38 2.27
N MET A 38 1.79 -3.06 1.80
CA MET A 38 2.49 -1.83 2.18
C MET A 38 1.70 -0.58 1.79
N LYS A 39 1.10 -0.55 0.58
CA LYS A 39 0.25 0.56 0.15
C LYS A 39 -0.94 0.76 1.09
N GLN A 40 -1.65 -0.31 1.40
CA GLN A 40 -2.81 -0.25 2.31
C GLN A 40 -2.39 0.17 3.72
N TYR A 41 -1.27 -0.35 4.22
CA TYR A 41 -0.74 0.00 5.54
C TYR A 41 -0.41 1.49 5.64
N VAL A 42 0.28 2.05 4.62
CA VAL A 42 0.59 3.48 4.56
C VAL A 42 -0.68 4.33 4.41
N GLN A 43 -1.66 3.90 3.62
CA GLN A 43 -2.94 4.61 3.51
C GLN A 43 -3.71 4.65 4.84
N MET A 44 -3.68 3.54 5.59
CA MET A 44 -4.42 3.40 6.84
C MET A 44 -3.77 4.18 7.99
N HIS A 45 -2.43 4.18 8.07
CA HIS A 45 -1.70 4.72 9.22
C HIS A 45 -0.95 6.03 8.93
N GLY A 46 -0.73 6.37 7.67
CA GLY A 46 0.10 7.50 7.25
C GLY A 46 -0.61 8.86 7.25
N GLY A 47 -1.74 9.00 7.97
CA GLY A 47 -2.52 10.22 8.19
C GLY A 47 -1.99 11.48 7.51
N GLY A 48 -2.35 11.68 6.24
CA GLY A 48 -2.32 12.99 5.57
C GLY A 48 -0.99 13.62 5.14
N LEU A 49 0.21 13.03 5.35
CA LEU A 49 1.47 13.77 5.04
C LEU A 49 2.46 13.10 4.08
N GLN A 50 2.08 11.99 3.43
CA GLN A 50 2.93 11.43 2.37
C GLN A 50 2.17 10.88 1.16
N LEU A 51 0.86 11.07 1.07
CA LEU A 51 0.11 10.61 -0.10
C LEU A 51 0.43 11.47 -1.34
N GLU A 52 0.67 12.77 -1.18
CA GLU A 52 0.96 13.69 -2.30
C GLU A 52 2.36 13.52 -2.91
N LEU A 53 3.31 12.95 -2.17
CA LEU A 53 4.70 12.77 -2.63
C LEU A 53 4.91 11.50 -3.48
N PHE A 54 3.98 10.54 -3.42
CA PHE A 54 4.05 9.30 -4.21
C PHE A 54 3.17 9.32 -5.47
N HIS A 55 2.30 10.33 -5.66
CA HIS A 55 1.49 10.51 -6.88
C HIS A 55 2.21 11.33 -7.94
N GLY A 56 3.48 10.98 -8.20
CA GLY A 56 4.14 11.38 -9.43
C GLY A 56 3.47 10.68 -10.60
N ASN A 57 2.49 11.38 -11.19
CA ASN A 57 1.83 11.09 -12.47
C ASN A 57 0.65 10.10 -12.40
N GLU A 58 -0.56 10.60 -12.10
CA GLU A 58 -1.76 10.37 -12.93
C GLU A 58 -2.95 11.19 -12.40
N ARG A 59 -3.65 11.84 -13.34
CA ARG A 59 -4.71 12.83 -13.14
C ARG A 59 -5.95 12.20 -12.51
N PHE A 60 -6.17 12.34 -11.20
CA PHE A 60 -7.48 12.04 -10.62
C PHE A 60 -8.00 13.21 -9.78
N LYS A 61 -9.08 13.83 -10.28
CA LYS A 61 -9.87 14.83 -9.55
C LYS A 61 -10.60 14.12 -8.41
N ILE A 62 -10.14 14.31 -7.18
CA ILE A 62 -10.93 13.99 -6.00
C ILE A 62 -11.95 15.12 -5.81
N VAL A 63 -13.23 14.82 -6.04
CA VAL A 63 -14.34 15.72 -5.72
C VAL A 63 -14.51 15.69 -4.20
N ALA A 64 -13.95 16.68 -3.51
CA ALA A 64 -14.10 16.82 -2.07
C ALA A 64 -15.55 17.21 -1.72
N ASN A 65 -16.32 16.24 -1.22
CA ASN A 65 -17.58 16.49 -0.54
C ASN A 65 -17.26 16.94 0.90
N GLY A 66 -17.33 18.25 1.15
CA GLY A 66 -17.09 18.83 2.46
C GLY A 66 -18.09 19.94 2.77
N ALA A 67 -19.03 19.63 3.68
CA ALA A 67 -19.51 20.47 4.79
C ALA A 67 -21.01 20.26 5.05
N ARG A 68 -21.35 19.29 5.91
CA ARG A 68 -22.61 19.36 6.67
C ARG A 68 -22.39 20.37 7.80
N LYS A 69 -23.03 21.54 7.69
CA LYS A 69 -23.21 22.48 8.80
C LYS A 69 -24.14 21.86 9.84
N ILE A 70 -23.71 21.87 11.09
CA ILE A 70 -24.52 21.52 12.26
C ILE A 70 -25.02 22.85 12.83
N THR A 71 -26.33 23.05 12.81
CA THR A 71 -27.01 24.24 13.35
C THR A 71 -27.34 23.96 14.82
N TYR A 72 -26.97 24.87 15.73
CA TYR A 72 -27.50 24.93 17.10
C TYR A 72 -28.59 25.99 17.17
#